data_AF-A0A1Q7YF69-F1
#
_entry.id   AF-A0A1Q7YF69-F1
#
_cell.length_a   1.000
_cell.length_b   1.000
_cell.length_c   1.000
_cell.angle_alpha   90.00
_cell.angle_beta   90.00
_cell.angle_gamma   90.00
#
_symmetry.space_group_name_H-M   'P 1'
#
loop_
_entity.id
_entity.type
_entity.pdbx_description
1 polymer ?
#
loop_
_entity_poly.entity_id
_entity_poly.type
_entity_poly.pdbx_seq_one_letter_code
_entity_poly.pdbx_strand_id
1 'polypeptide(L)'
;MAHTEKSLVNTIELGRAIRRKREEQGLSLRDVADETGVSASTLSRIENGTGKPDADNIARLTEWLNMPMERVMGRHDAGSEESRAVVYFPQESMPEIVEAHLRADRNLTPDTAKALSELFRVAYAQFSHPGQEPRGRKNRK
;
A
#
# COMPACT_ATOMS: atom_id res chain seq x y z
N MET A 1 -4.80 35.77 -8.00
CA MET A 1 -3.55 35.10 -7.57
C MET A 1 -3.81 34.35 -6.29
N ALA A 2 -3.83 33.02 -6.37
CA ALA A 2 -3.62 32.10 -5.25
C ALA A 2 -3.60 30.70 -5.89
N HIS A 3 -2.40 30.20 -6.18
CA HIS A 3 -2.22 28.80 -6.57
C HIS A 3 -2.60 27.95 -5.36
N THR A 4 -3.74 27.25 -5.42
CA THR A 4 -4.02 26.15 -4.50
C THR A 4 -3.04 25.04 -4.85
N GLU A 5 -1.88 25.03 -4.18
CA GLU A 5 -0.93 23.92 -4.22
C GLU A 5 -1.67 22.65 -3.83
N LYS A 6 -1.88 21.79 -4.83
CA LYS A 6 -2.41 20.46 -4.68
C LYS A 6 -1.36 19.67 -3.88
N SER A 7 -1.71 19.34 -2.62
CA SER A 7 -0.80 18.66 -1.70
C SER A 7 -0.24 17.40 -2.34
N LEU A 8 1.09 17.34 -2.48
CA LEU A 8 1.85 16.18 -2.96
C LEU A 8 1.77 14.98 -1.98
N VAL A 9 1.11 15.12 -0.83
CA VAL A 9 1.09 14.13 0.25
C VAL A 9 -0.33 13.61 0.45
N ASN A 10 -0.48 12.28 0.44
CA ASN A 10 -1.72 11.60 0.76
C ASN A 10 -1.87 11.44 2.29
N THR A 11 -2.24 12.53 2.97
CA THR A 11 -2.38 12.54 4.44
C THR A 11 -3.40 11.52 4.96
N ILE A 12 -4.45 11.22 4.19
CA ILE A 12 -5.49 10.26 4.61
C ILE A 12 -4.92 8.84 4.67
N GLU A 13 -4.09 8.46 3.69
CA GLU A 13 -3.42 7.18 3.70
C GLU A 13 -2.39 7.08 4.83
N LEU A 14 -1.58 8.12 5.01
CA LEU A 14 -0.61 8.20 6.11
C LEU A 14 -1.31 8.06 7.47
N GLY A 15 -2.39 8.81 7.71
CA GLY A 15 -3.16 8.73 8.94
C GLY A 15 -3.75 7.35 9.21
N ARG A 16 -4.27 6.67 8.18
CA ARG A 16 -4.77 5.29 8.32
C ARG A 16 -3.67 4.30 8.65
N ALA A 17 -2.48 4.46 8.07
CA ALA A 17 -1.33 3.60 8.36
C ALA A 17 -0.86 3.76 9.81
N ILE A 18 -0.75 5.01 10.28
CA ILE A 18 -0.38 5.33 11.68
C ILE A 18 -1.38 4.69 12.64
N ARG A 19 -2.67 4.95 12.43
CA ARG A 19 -3.73 4.42 13.28
C ARG A 19 -3.70 2.89 13.36
N ARG A 20 -3.55 2.23 12.22
CA ARG A 20 -3.49 0.76 12.16
C ARG A 20 -2.32 0.22 12.99
N LYS A 21 -1.10 0.67 12.72
CA LYS A 21 0.09 0.18 13.44
C LYS A 21 -0.04 0.45 14.94
N ARG A 22 -0.50 1.65 15.31
CA ARG A 22 -0.72 2.05 16.70
C ARG A 22 -1.72 1.13 17.41
N GLU A 23 -2.89 0.88 16.80
CA GLU A 23 -3.93 0.02 17.36
C GLU A 23 -3.49 -1.46 17.43
N GLU A 24 -2.76 -1.96 16.43
CA GLU A 24 -2.20 -3.32 16.41
C GLU A 24 -1.19 -3.55 17.55
N GLN A 25 -0.43 -2.51 17.91
CA GLN A 25 0.55 -2.54 18.98
C GLN A 25 -0.02 -2.12 20.35
N GLY A 26 -1.30 -1.75 20.42
CA GLY A 26 -1.93 -1.28 21.66
C GLY A 26 -1.40 0.06 22.16
N LEU A 27 -0.79 0.86 21.29
CA LEU A 27 -0.16 2.14 21.63
C LEU A 27 -1.21 3.27 21.69
N SER A 28 -0.99 4.22 22.59
CA SER A 28 -1.69 5.50 22.61
C SER A 28 -1.01 6.50 21.65
N LEU A 29 -1.70 7.61 21.35
CA LEU A 29 -1.08 8.70 20.57
C LEU A 29 0.12 9.33 21.28
N ARG A 30 0.21 9.21 22.62
CA ARG A 30 1.38 9.70 23.38
C ARG A 30 2.56 8.77 23.21
N ASP A 31 2.35 7.46 23.24
CA ASP A 31 3.43 6.49 23.04
C ASP A 31 4.05 6.65 21.65
N VAL A 32 3.22 6.82 20.62
CA VAL A 32 3.72 7.11 19.26
C VAL A 32 4.43 8.46 19.19
N ALA A 33 3.97 9.47 19.96
CA ALA A 33 4.66 10.76 20.02
C ALA A 33 6.05 10.64 20.63
N ASP A 34 6.21 9.81 21.66
CA ASP A 34 7.49 9.56 22.31
C ASP A 34 8.44 8.77 21.39
N GLU A 35 7.91 7.83 20.60
CA GLU A 35 8.71 7.05 19.64
C GLU A 35 9.13 7.85 18.40
N THR A 36 8.29 8.75 17.91
CA THR A 36 8.51 9.48 16.64
C THR A 36 9.01 10.91 16.83
N GLY A 37 8.88 11.46 18.03
CA GLY A 37 9.07 12.89 18.29
C GLY A 37 7.99 13.79 17.67
N VAL A 38 6.92 13.21 17.08
CA VAL A 38 5.80 13.96 16.52
C VAL A 38 4.73 14.15 17.58
N SER A 39 4.37 15.39 17.90
CA SER A 39 3.37 15.67 18.96
C SER A 39 2.04 14.90 18.77
N ALA A 40 1.48 14.43 19.89
CA ALA A 40 0.20 13.69 19.89
C ALA A 40 -0.96 14.47 19.24
N SER A 41 -0.98 15.80 19.36
CA SER A 41 -1.97 16.66 18.68
C SER A 41 -1.80 16.66 17.16
N THR A 42 -0.57 16.56 16.66
CA THR A 42 -0.27 16.46 15.24
C THR A 42 -0.62 15.08 14.71
N LEU A 43 -0.25 14.01 15.43
CA LEU A 43 -0.67 12.64 15.12
C LEU A 43 -2.20 12.52 15.05
N SER A 44 -2.92 13.09 16.02
CA SER A 44 -4.40 13.09 16.01
C SER A 44 -4.98 13.77 14.76
N ARG A 45 -4.44 14.92 14.36
CA ARG A 45 -4.87 15.61 13.13
C ARG A 45 -4.56 14.78 11.87
N ILE A 46 -3.39 14.14 11.83
CA ILE A 46 -2.98 13.28 10.70
C ILE A 46 -3.89 12.04 10.62
N GLU A 47 -4.15 11.33 11.73
CA GLU A 47 -5.06 10.18 11.77
C GLU A 47 -6.49 10.54 11.32
N ASN A 48 -6.93 11.77 11.58
CA ASN A 48 -8.23 12.28 11.16
C ASN A 48 -8.22 12.92 9.75
N GLY A 49 -7.08 12.92 9.04
CA GLY A 49 -6.94 13.49 7.70
C GLY A 49 -7.02 15.03 7.62
N THR A 50 -7.04 15.72 8.76
CA THR A 50 -7.11 17.19 8.84
C THR A 50 -5.74 17.84 9.01
N GLY A 51 -4.71 17.04 9.29
CA GLY A 51 -3.32 17.48 9.39
C GLY A 51 -2.68 17.76 8.04
N LYS A 52 -1.71 18.68 8.04
CA LYS A 52 -0.74 18.85 6.95
C LYS A 52 0.64 18.58 7.54
N PRO A 53 1.14 17.34 7.47
CA PRO A 53 2.47 17.03 7.96
C PRO A 53 3.51 17.70 7.06
N ASP A 54 4.55 18.26 7.65
CA ASP A 54 5.73 18.75 6.93
C ASP A 54 6.67 17.58 6.56
N ALA A 55 7.73 17.89 5.81
CA ALA A 55 8.68 16.89 5.33
C ALA A 55 9.36 16.11 6.47
N ASP A 56 9.68 16.78 7.58
CA ASP A 56 10.34 16.16 8.74
C ASP A 56 9.39 15.18 9.44
N ASN A 57 8.14 15.58 9.69
CA ASN A 57 7.12 14.69 10.24
C ASN A 57 6.85 13.51 9.30
N ILE A 58 6.80 13.73 7.98
CA ILE A 58 6.62 12.64 7.01
C ILE A 58 7.76 11.64 7.13
N ALA A 59 9.01 12.10 7.09
CA ALA A 59 10.19 11.23 7.15
C ALA A 59 10.17 10.35 8.41
N ARG A 60 9.97 10.97 9.58
CA ARG A 60 9.90 10.26 10.87
C ARG A 60 8.76 9.25 10.92
N LEU A 61 7.59 9.61 10.40
CA LEU A 61 6.43 8.73 10.41
C LEU A 61 6.57 7.58 9.41
N THR A 62 7.17 7.81 8.24
CA THR A 62 7.45 6.76 7.25
C THR A 62 8.51 5.78 7.76
N GLU A 63 9.55 6.27 8.41
CA GLU A 63 10.57 5.46 9.06
C GLU A 63 9.95 4.61 10.17
N TRP A 64 9.18 5.24 11.06
CA TRP A 64 8.47 4.53 12.11
C TRP A 64 7.52 3.48 11.55
N LEU A 65 6.79 3.76 10.46
CA LEU A 65 5.89 2.80 9.80
C LEU A 65 6.61 1.69 9.04
N ASN A 66 7.93 1.79 8.84
CA ASN A 66 8.68 0.99 7.86
C ASN A 66 7.99 1.01 6.48
N MET A 67 7.58 2.21 6.06
CA MET A 67 6.81 2.44 4.84
C MET A 67 7.62 3.28 3.86
N PRO A 68 7.78 2.87 2.58
CA PRO A 68 8.43 3.69 1.56
C PRO A 68 7.72 5.03 1.35
N MET A 69 8.50 6.09 1.14
CA MET A 69 8.00 7.46 0.95
C MET A 69 7.04 7.59 -0.23
N GLU A 70 7.22 6.76 -1.27
CA GLU A 70 6.39 6.70 -2.48
C GLU A 70 4.94 6.31 -2.19
N ARG A 71 4.68 5.60 -1.08
CA ARG A 71 3.31 5.25 -0.66
C ARG A 71 2.59 6.44 -0.03
N VAL A 72 3.34 7.41 0.52
CA VAL A 72 2.79 8.59 1.19
C VAL A 72 2.71 9.79 0.24
N MET A 73 3.65 9.88 -0.70
CA MET A 73 3.63 10.89 -1.75
C MET A 73 2.53 10.55 -2.78
N GLY A 74 1.53 11.42 -2.89
CA GLY A 74 0.52 11.33 -3.93
C GLY A 74 1.19 11.43 -5.29
N ARG A 75 1.14 10.33 -6.07
CA ARG A 75 1.51 10.34 -7.49
C ARG A 75 0.73 11.44 -8.18
N HIS A 76 1.41 12.48 -8.60
CA HIS A 76 0.86 13.51 -9.46
C HIS A 76 0.81 12.99 -10.90
N ASP A 77 0.13 11.87 -11.11
CA ASP A 77 -0.13 11.36 -12.46
C ASP A 77 -1.38 12.03 -12.98
N ALA A 78 -1.19 13.23 -13.53
CA ALA A 78 -1.92 13.57 -14.74
C ALA A 78 -1.51 12.54 -15.82
N GLY A 79 -2.11 11.34 -15.78
CA GLY A 79 -1.97 10.34 -16.85
C GLY A 79 -1.56 8.92 -16.48
N SER A 80 -2.00 8.31 -15.37
CA SER A 80 -1.87 6.86 -15.20
C SER A 80 -3.24 6.17 -15.07
N GLU A 81 -3.77 5.73 -16.20
CA GLU A 81 -4.86 4.75 -16.33
C GLU A 81 -4.48 3.32 -15.83
N GLU A 82 -3.43 3.16 -15.01
CA GLU A 82 -2.92 1.84 -14.61
C GLU A 82 -3.39 1.34 -13.24
N SER A 83 -4.36 2.01 -12.63
CA SER A 83 -5.26 1.36 -11.67
C SER A 83 -6.61 1.06 -12.33
N ARG A 84 -6.59 0.34 -13.46
CA ARG A 84 -7.74 -0.52 -13.76
C ARG A 84 -7.74 -1.56 -12.65
N ALA A 85 -8.72 -1.44 -11.75
CA ALA A 85 -9.05 -2.49 -10.81
C ALA A 85 -8.96 -3.83 -11.54
N VAL A 86 -8.10 -4.74 -11.06
CA VAL A 86 -8.08 -6.11 -11.55
C VAL A 86 -9.48 -6.66 -11.32
N VAL A 87 -10.28 -6.74 -12.39
CA VAL A 87 -11.61 -7.32 -12.34
C VAL A 87 -11.39 -8.82 -12.18
N TYR A 88 -11.60 -9.31 -10.95
CA TYR A 88 -11.57 -10.74 -10.68
C TYR A 88 -12.79 -11.38 -11.35
N PHE A 89 -12.58 -11.98 -12.53
CA PHE A 89 -13.54 -12.88 -13.13
C PHE A 89 -13.31 -14.27 -12.53
N PRO A 90 -14.27 -14.85 -11.77
CA PRO A 90 -14.09 -16.12 -11.06
C PRO A 90 -13.89 -17.36 -11.95
N GLN A 91 -13.77 -17.18 -13.28
CA GLN A 91 -13.56 -18.26 -14.25
C GLN A 91 -12.21 -18.17 -14.98
N GLU A 92 -11.46 -17.08 -14.84
CA GLU A 92 -10.13 -16.94 -15.46
C GLU A 92 -9.06 -17.32 -14.45
N SER A 93 -8.06 -18.11 -14.89
CA SER A 93 -6.95 -18.45 -14.02
C SER A 93 -6.05 -17.22 -13.84
N MET A 94 -5.71 -16.87 -12.58
CA MET A 94 -4.82 -15.73 -12.29
C MET A 94 -3.53 -15.69 -13.15
N PRO A 95 -2.88 -16.83 -13.48
CA PRO A 95 -1.76 -16.85 -14.43
C PRO A 95 -2.09 -16.33 -15.83
N GLU A 96 -3.27 -16.62 -16.38
CA GLU A 96 -3.68 -16.16 -17.71
C GLU A 96 -3.90 -14.64 -17.74
N ILE A 97 -4.47 -14.09 -16.67
CA ILE A 97 -4.66 -12.64 -16.54
C ILE A 97 -3.30 -11.94 -16.55
N VAL A 98 -2.35 -12.42 -15.74
CA VAL A 98 -1.00 -11.83 -15.67
C VAL A 98 -0.28 -11.96 -17.01
N GLU A 99 -0.38 -13.10 -17.67
CA GLU A 99 0.20 -13.33 -18.99
C GLU A 99 -0.35 -12.35 -20.05
N ALA A 100 -1.67 -12.09 -20.05
CA ALA A 100 -2.28 -11.12 -20.95
C ALA A 100 -1.73 -9.70 -20.73
N HIS A 101 -1.53 -9.30 -19.47
CA HIS A 101 -0.95 -7.99 -19.14
C HIS A 101 0.52 -7.90 -19.56
N LEU A 102 1.33 -8.92 -19.28
CA LEU A 102 2.75 -8.95 -19.67
C LEU A 102 2.94 -8.89 -21.18
N ARG A 103 2.04 -9.51 -21.97
CA ARG A 103 2.05 -9.39 -23.44
C ARG A 103 1.67 -7.99 -23.93
N ALA A 104 0.82 -7.28 -23.21
CA ALA A 104 0.38 -5.95 -23.59
C ALA A 104 1.36 -4.84 -23.20
N ASP A 105 2.35 -5.14 -22.35
CA ASP A 105 3.34 -4.18 -21.89
C ASP A 105 4.32 -3.80 -23.02
N ARG A 106 4.26 -2.52 -23.42
CA ARG A 106 5.10 -1.96 -24.49
C ARG A 106 6.58 -1.85 -24.13
N ASN A 107 6.92 -1.99 -22.85
CA ASN A 107 8.30 -1.95 -22.37
C ASN A 107 8.97 -3.33 -22.40
N LEU A 108 8.23 -4.40 -22.68
CA LEU A 108 8.75 -5.76 -22.72
C LEU A 108 8.90 -6.24 -24.17
N THR A 109 9.98 -6.98 -24.41
CA THR A 109 10.04 -7.80 -25.63
C THR A 109 9.11 -9.00 -25.49
N PRO A 110 8.61 -9.58 -26.60
CA PRO A 110 7.78 -10.78 -26.56
C PRO A 110 8.43 -11.94 -25.80
N ASP A 111 9.74 -12.12 -25.95
CA ASP A 111 10.49 -13.18 -25.28
C ASP A 111 10.64 -12.92 -23.78
N THR A 112 10.87 -11.67 -23.36
CA THR A 112 10.92 -11.29 -21.95
C THR A 112 9.56 -11.46 -21.28
N ALA A 113 8.48 -11.01 -21.92
CA ALA A 113 7.12 -11.19 -21.41
C ALA A 113 6.78 -12.67 -21.22
N LYS A 114 7.19 -13.52 -22.17
CA LYS A 114 7.03 -14.98 -22.08
C LYS A 114 7.80 -15.56 -20.90
N ALA A 115 9.08 -15.21 -20.75
CA ALA A 115 9.91 -15.70 -19.64
C ALA A 115 9.35 -15.30 -18.26
N LEU A 116 8.88 -14.05 -18.12
CA LEU A 116 8.27 -13.56 -16.88
C LEU A 116 6.95 -14.28 -16.57
N SER A 117 6.12 -14.55 -17.58
CA SER A 117 4.89 -15.33 -17.42
C SER A 117 5.19 -16.75 -16.93
N GLU A 118 6.20 -17.41 -17.50
CA GLU A 118 6.61 -18.76 -17.09
C GLU A 118 7.07 -18.78 -15.63
N LEU A 119 7.92 -17.82 -15.22
CA LEU A 119 8.35 -17.68 -13.83
C LEU A 119 7.17 -17.49 -12.87
N PHE A 120 6.24 -16.58 -13.22
CA PHE A 120 5.06 -16.32 -12.42
C PHE A 120 4.17 -17.56 -12.29
N ARG A 121 3.91 -18.26 -13.39
CA ARG A 121 3.07 -19.46 -13.40
C ARG A 121 3.62 -20.55 -12.48
N VAL A 122 4.94 -20.79 -12.54
CA VAL A 122 5.61 -21.78 -11.69
C VAL A 122 5.52 -21.39 -10.21
N ALA A 123 5.83 -20.13 -9.89
CA ALA A 123 5.73 -19.63 -8.52
C ALA A 123 4.28 -19.70 -8.01
N TYR A 124 3.30 -19.28 -8.81
CA TYR A 124 1.89 -19.31 -8.43
C TYR A 124 1.42 -20.74 -8.14
N ALA A 125 1.77 -21.71 -8.99
CA ALA A 125 1.44 -23.12 -8.74
C ALA A 125 2.09 -23.67 -7.47
N GLN A 126 3.33 -23.28 -7.17
CA GLN A 126 4.07 -23.73 -5.99
C GLN A 126 3.52 -23.15 -4.67
N PHE A 127 3.05 -21.90 -4.68
CA PHE A 127 2.66 -21.19 -3.46
C PHE A 127 1.15 -21.05 -3.28
N SER A 128 0.36 -21.20 -4.34
CA SER A 128 -1.09 -21.29 -4.21
C SER A 128 -1.47 -22.63 -3.57
N HIS A 129 -2.15 -22.58 -2.42
CA HIS A 129 -2.65 -23.77 -1.73
C HIS A 129 -4.15 -23.91 -2.03
N PRO A 130 -4.56 -24.63 -3.09
CA PRO A 130 -5.96 -24.97 -3.26
C PRO A 130 -6.34 -26.01 -2.22
N GLY A 131 -6.78 -25.58 -1.02
CA GLY A 131 -7.46 -26.47 -0.06
C GLY A 131 -7.11 -26.40 1.43
N GLN A 132 -6.48 -25.34 1.96
CA GLN A 132 -6.39 -25.18 3.43
C GLN A 132 -7.41 -24.15 3.94
N GLU A 133 -8.45 -24.63 4.62
CA GLU A 133 -9.38 -23.80 5.39
C GLU A 133 -8.62 -22.93 6.40
N PRO A 134 -9.03 -21.66 6.59
CA PRO A 134 -8.37 -20.76 7.53
C PRO A 134 -8.58 -21.29 8.95
N ARG A 135 -7.50 -21.75 9.57
CA ARG A 135 -7.49 -22.30 10.94
C ARG A 135 -8.19 -21.35 11.90
N GLY A 136 -9.32 -21.81 12.43
CA GLY A 136 -10.16 -21.11 13.39
C GLY A 136 -9.39 -20.61 14.61
N ARG A 137 -9.63 -19.35 14.95
CA ARG A 137 -9.23 -18.72 16.22
C ARG A 137 -9.90 -19.50 17.35
N LYS A 138 -9.15 -20.36 18.04
CA LYS A 138 -9.62 -21.03 19.25
C LYS A 138 -9.84 -19.98 20.35
N ASN A 139 -11.09 -19.68 20.65
CA ASN A 139 -11.50 -19.05 21.90
C ASN A 139 -10.97 -19.88 23.07
N ARG A 140 -10.32 -19.25 24.04
CA ARG A 140 -10.14 -19.82 25.38
C ARG A 140 -10.80 -18.87 26.38
N LYS A 141 -11.74 -19.47 27.11
CA LYS A 141 -12.34 -18.99 28.36
C LYS A 141 -11.27 -18.69 29.40
#